data_AF-A0A1F6KL80-F1
#
_entry.id   AF-A0A1F6KL80-F1
#
_cell.length_a   1.000
_cell.length_b   1.000
_cell.length_c   1.000
_cell.angle_alpha   90.00
_cell.angle_beta   90.00
_cell.angle_gamma   90.00
#
_symmetry.space_group_name_H-M   'P 1'
#
loop_
_entity.id
_entity.type
_entity.pdbx_description
1 polymer ?
#
loop_
_entity_poly.entity_id
_entity_poly.type
_entity_poly.pdbx_seq_one_letter_code
_entity_poly.pdbx_strand_id
1 'polypeptide(L)'
;MISFFLFIFSLILFSLFSYGFIDPNLIYFRNIFTNFAFQQRELTTFIYGALVLSLFISFYFIFKKPKFDFKNIRNLIILTTIILLFSYPATLSYDIFNYITTAKVTFHYQENPYIVFPIEFVNDPYILFTRAANKTALYGPFWILLSAVPHFAGLSNFVLTLFSFKAFIALFYIGTVYLLQKIDRNAVLFFALNPLVIIETLVSAHNDIVMIFFALLAFYFIKTKKLFSIFALIGSILIKVGTIFLVPVYLLTLLNKVKGEKVYIYATISMFFVFLLSPLREELYPWYAIWFLAFVSLIPGREKMKELLIFFSLGLMLRYIPYMWSGNYFGATPLVRNLLMVIPPILYLFSLWLKRIYRS
;
A
#
# COMPACT_ATOMS: atom_id res chain seq x y z
N MET A 1 -12.91 -2.64 -23.54
CA MET A 1 -14.06 -2.67 -22.62
C MET A 1 -13.93 -3.85 -21.65
N ILE A 2 -13.68 -5.06 -22.16
CA ILE A 2 -13.50 -6.30 -21.36
C ILE A 2 -12.52 -6.15 -20.19
N SER A 3 -11.29 -5.64 -20.40
CA SER A 3 -10.32 -5.50 -19.30
C SER A 3 -10.78 -4.55 -18.18
N PHE A 4 -11.61 -3.55 -18.47
CA PHE A 4 -12.14 -2.62 -17.47
C PHE A 4 -13.20 -3.32 -16.61
N PHE A 5 -14.11 -4.02 -17.28
CA PHE A 5 -15.15 -4.80 -16.62
C PHE A 5 -14.53 -5.89 -15.74
N LEU A 6 -13.58 -6.66 -16.29
CA LEU A 6 -12.88 -7.69 -15.53
C LEU A 6 -12.13 -7.12 -14.33
N PHE A 7 -11.49 -5.96 -14.47
CA PHE A 7 -10.82 -5.30 -13.35
C PHE A 7 -11.79 -4.93 -12.23
N ILE A 8 -12.90 -4.24 -12.55
CA ILE A 8 -13.92 -3.87 -11.56
C ILE A 8 -14.61 -5.08 -10.94
N PHE A 9 -14.94 -6.09 -11.75
CA PHE A 9 -15.56 -7.32 -11.28
C PHE A 9 -14.64 -8.05 -10.28
N SER A 10 -13.35 -8.17 -10.61
CA SER A 10 -12.36 -8.74 -9.69
C SER A 10 -12.20 -7.94 -8.41
N LEU A 11 -12.31 -6.60 -8.45
CA LEU A 11 -12.28 -5.76 -7.24
C LEU A 11 -13.51 -6.00 -6.35
N ILE A 12 -14.70 -6.14 -6.94
CA ILE A 12 -15.93 -6.46 -6.19
C ILE A 12 -15.78 -7.83 -5.53
N LEU A 13 -15.34 -8.84 -6.27
CA LEU A 13 -15.10 -10.18 -5.73
C LEU A 13 -14.01 -10.18 -4.65
N PHE A 14 -12.94 -9.42 -4.81
CA PHE A 14 -11.89 -9.26 -3.79
C PHE A 14 -12.43 -8.58 -2.53
N SER A 15 -13.26 -7.55 -2.69
CA SER A 15 -13.91 -6.87 -1.57
C SER A 15 -14.83 -7.83 -0.80
N LEU A 16 -15.60 -8.66 -1.48
CA LEU A 16 -16.43 -9.69 -0.81
C LEU A 16 -15.56 -10.78 -0.15
N PHE A 17 -14.55 -11.29 -0.86
CA PHE A 17 -13.60 -12.29 -0.37
C PHE A 17 -12.90 -11.84 0.92
N SER A 18 -12.60 -10.55 1.05
CA SER A 18 -11.92 -10.00 2.22
C SER A 18 -12.65 -10.25 3.54
N TYR A 19 -13.99 -10.31 3.52
CA TYR A 19 -14.79 -10.61 4.72
C TYR A 19 -14.67 -12.05 5.19
N GLY A 20 -14.10 -12.96 4.39
CA GLY A 20 -13.74 -14.31 4.83
C GLY A 20 -12.66 -14.35 5.92
N PHE A 21 -11.92 -13.24 6.11
CA PHE A 21 -10.80 -13.10 7.04
C PHE A 21 -11.15 -12.37 8.35
N ILE A 22 -12.44 -12.14 8.63
CA ILE A 22 -12.87 -11.55 9.90
C ILE A 22 -12.24 -12.35 11.04
N ASP A 23 -11.60 -11.64 11.97
CA ASP A 23 -10.96 -12.26 13.12
C ASP A 23 -12.04 -12.81 14.07
N PRO A 24 -11.91 -14.06 14.59
CA PRO A 24 -12.90 -14.64 15.50
C PRO A 24 -13.10 -13.82 16.78
N ASN A 25 -12.10 -13.06 17.20
CA ASN A 25 -12.19 -12.19 18.38
C ASN A 25 -12.85 -10.84 18.08
N LEU A 26 -13.17 -10.55 16.81
CA LEU A 26 -13.78 -9.29 16.39
C LEU A 26 -15.31 -9.33 16.54
N ILE A 27 -15.78 -9.07 17.76
CA ILE A 27 -17.21 -9.16 18.13
C ILE A 27 -18.14 -8.28 17.28
N TYR A 28 -17.65 -7.16 16.73
CA TYR A 28 -18.44 -6.19 15.97
C TYR A 28 -18.95 -6.70 14.62
N PHE A 29 -18.34 -7.77 14.08
CA PHE A 29 -18.75 -8.38 12.81
C PHE A 29 -19.21 -9.84 12.97
N ARG A 30 -19.56 -10.26 14.19
CA ARG A 30 -19.94 -11.65 14.50
C ARG A 30 -21.07 -12.21 13.62
N ASN A 31 -22.03 -11.37 13.23
CA ASN A 31 -23.17 -11.79 12.41
C ASN A 31 -22.82 -12.20 10.97
N ILE A 32 -21.66 -11.76 10.46
CA ILE A 32 -21.17 -12.06 9.12
C ILE A 32 -19.87 -12.88 9.13
N PHE A 33 -19.40 -13.27 10.32
CA PHE A 33 -18.22 -14.11 10.48
C PHE A 33 -18.51 -15.53 9.98
N THR A 34 -17.67 -16.03 9.09
CA THR A 34 -17.82 -17.37 8.48
C THR A 34 -16.69 -18.33 8.83
N ASN A 35 -15.59 -17.85 9.40
CA ASN A 35 -14.33 -18.60 9.57
C ASN A 35 -13.77 -19.23 8.28
N PHE A 36 -14.28 -18.82 7.11
CA PHE A 36 -14.02 -19.47 5.83
C PHE A 36 -12.52 -19.47 5.49
N ALA A 37 -11.85 -18.33 5.64
CA ALA A 37 -10.44 -18.19 5.27
C ALA A 37 -9.51 -19.11 6.07
N PHE A 38 -9.89 -19.44 7.31
CA PHE A 38 -9.07 -20.21 8.22
C PHE A 38 -9.37 -21.71 8.15
N GLN A 39 -10.61 -22.10 7.85
CA GLN A 39 -11.01 -23.52 7.69
C GLN A 39 -10.72 -24.06 6.29
N GLN A 40 -10.96 -23.27 5.24
CA GLN A 40 -10.84 -23.69 3.85
C GLN A 40 -9.60 -23.07 3.21
N ARG A 41 -8.42 -23.32 3.79
CA ARG A 41 -7.16 -22.66 3.42
C ARG A 41 -6.75 -22.88 1.97
N GLU A 42 -6.93 -24.09 1.45
CA GLU A 42 -6.59 -24.43 0.07
C GLU A 42 -7.46 -23.64 -0.92
N LEU A 43 -8.78 -23.65 -0.72
CA LEU A 43 -9.74 -22.90 -1.51
C LEU A 43 -9.52 -21.38 -1.38
N THR A 44 -9.24 -20.90 -0.16
CA THR A 44 -8.91 -19.50 0.12
C THR A 44 -7.68 -19.06 -0.66
N THR A 45 -6.65 -19.90 -0.67
CA THR A 45 -5.40 -19.66 -1.41
C THR A 45 -5.66 -19.63 -2.92
N PHE A 46 -6.47 -20.56 -3.43
CA PHE A 46 -6.84 -20.61 -4.84
C PHE A 46 -7.64 -19.36 -5.26
N ILE A 47 -8.67 -18.98 -4.50
CA ILE A 47 -9.49 -17.79 -4.76
C ILE A 47 -8.62 -16.54 -4.74
N TYR A 48 -7.76 -16.38 -3.72
CA TYR A 48 -6.84 -15.25 -3.65
C TYR A 48 -5.93 -15.18 -4.87
N GLY A 49 -5.26 -16.29 -5.22
CA GLY A 49 -4.38 -16.37 -6.38
C GLY A 49 -5.10 -16.02 -7.69
N ALA A 50 -6.30 -16.56 -7.90
CA ALA A 50 -7.12 -16.28 -9.08
C ALA A 50 -7.53 -14.80 -9.17
N LEU A 51 -7.94 -14.19 -8.05
CA LEU A 51 -8.31 -12.77 -8.02
C LEU A 51 -7.10 -11.86 -8.27
N VAL A 52 -5.96 -12.15 -7.64
CA VAL A 52 -4.71 -11.41 -7.87
C VAL A 52 -4.29 -11.50 -9.33
N LEU A 53 -4.26 -12.71 -9.91
CA LEU A 53 -3.91 -12.89 -11.32
C LEU A 53 -4.89 -12.15 -12.24
N SER A 54 -6.20 -12.25 -11.98
CA SER A 54 -7.22 -11.54 -12.76
C SER A 54 -7.03 -10.02 -12.71
N LEU A 55 -6.74 -9.46 -11.53
CA LEU A 55 -6.46 -8.02 -11.36
C LEU A 55 -5.19 -7.60 -12.11
N PHE A 56 -4.10 -8.36 -12.02
CA PHE A 56 -2.85 -8.02 -12.73
C PHE A 56 -2.96 -8.19 -14.23
N ILE A 57 -3.65 -9.22 -14.72
CA ILE A 57 -3.89 -9.45 -16.15
C ILE A 57 -4.74 -8.30 -16.71
N SER A 58 -5.86 -8.00 -16.07
CA SER A 58 -6.74 -6.92 -16.50
C SER A 58 -6.04 -5.56 -16.43
N PHE A 59 -5.31 -5.28 -15.34
CA PHE A 59 -4.48 -4.08 -15.22
C PHE A 59 -3.42 -3.98 -16.31
N TYR A 60 -2.67 -5.04 -16.61
CA TYR A 60 -1.64 -5.03 -17.66
C TYR A 60 -2.24 -4.71 -19.04
N PHE A 61 -3.40 -5.29 -19.37
CA PHE A 61 -4.11 -4.94 -20.61
C PHE A 61 -4.67 -3.52 -20.63
N ILE A 62 -5.03 -2.97 -19.47
CA ILE A 62 -5.33 -1.55 -19.36
C ILE A 62 -4.04 -0.76 -19.60
N PHE A 63 -2.98 -0.98 -18.82
CA PHE A 63 -1.69 -0.28 -18.94
C PHE A 63 -1.13 -0.23 -20.38
N LYS A 64 -1.29 -1.31 -21.15
CA LYS A 64 -0.79 -1.41 -22.53
C LYS A 64 -1.57 -0.67 -23.60
N LYS A 65 -2.73 -0.07 -23.32
CA LYS A 65 -3.46 0.62 -24.40
C LYS A 65 -2.78 1.96 -24.75
N PRO A 66 -2.64 2.26 -26.05
CA PRO A 66 -1.83 3.38 -26.53
C PRO A 66 -2.45 4.77 -26.25
N LYS A 67 -3.78 4.85 -26.08
CA LYS A 67 -4.48 6.10 -25.79
C LYS A 67 -5.62 5.85 -24.81
N PHE A 68 -5.63 6.63 -23.73
CA PHE A 68 -6.72 6.65 -22.77
C PHE A 68 -7.33 8.03 -22.65
N ASP A 69 -8.66 8.06 -22.66
CA ASP A 69 -9.38 9.17 -22.09
C ASP A 69 -9.18 9.16 -20.57
N PHE A 70 -8.55 10.22 -20.07
CA PHE A 70 -8.31 10.39 -18.65
C PHE A 70 -9.60 10.47 -17.83
N LYS A 71 -10.74 10.88 -18.42
CA LYS A 71 -12.04 10.82 -17.74
C LYS A 71 -12.38 9.37 -17.35
N ASN A 72 -12.11 8.41 -18.24
CA ASN A 72 -12.32 6.99 -17.96
C ASN A 72 -11.36 6.48 -16.88
N ILE A 73 -10.08 6.91 -16.90
CA ILE A 73 -9.12 6.56 -15.83
C ILE A 73 -9.60 7.12 -14.48
N ARG A 74 -10.01 8.39 -14.44
CA ARG A 74 -10.52 9.04 -13.23
C ARG A 74 -11.75 8.31 -12.69
N ASN A 75 -12.71 7.98 -13.55
CA ASN A 75 -13.90 7.24 -13.15
C ASN A 75 -13.53 5.85 -12.61
N LEU A 76 -12.56 5.17 -13.23
CA LEU A 76 -12.07 3.87 -12.77
C LEU A 76 -11.40 3.98 -11.39
N ILE A 77 -10.62 5.03 -11.14
CA ILE A 77 -10.00 5.29 -9.83
C ILE A 77 -11.06 5.58 -8.76
N ILE A 78 -12.07 6.38 -9.07
CA ILE A 78 -13.19 6.67 -8.15
C ILE A 78 -13.94 5.38 -7.80
N LEU A 79 -14.34 4.59 -8.80
CA LEU A 79 -15.02 3.32 -8.59
C LEU A 79 -14.17 2.34 -7.76
N THR A 80 -12.88 2.22 -8.10
CA THR A 80 -11.92 1.40 -7.33
C THR A 80 -11.86 1.84 -5.88
N THR A 81 -11.77 3.14 -5.63
CA THR A 81 -11.71 3.71 -4.27
C THR A 81 -12.99 3.40 -3.49
N ILE A 82 -14.16 3.59 -4.09
CA ILE A 82 -15.45 3.31 -3.45
C ILE A 82 -15.60 1.82 -3.13
N ILE A 83 -15.31 0.93 -4.09
CA ILE A 83 -15.44 -0.53 -3.90
C ILE A 83 -14.53 -1.02 -2.78
N LEU A 84 -13.27 -0.57 -2.77
CA LEU A 84 -12.27 -1.05 -1.81
C LEU A 84 -12.38 -0.35 -0.44
N LEU A 85 -12.95 0.86 -0.37
CA LEU A 85 -13.21 1.54 0.92
C LEU A 85 -14.05 0.66 1.85
N PHE A 86 -15.02 -0.09 1.31
CA PHE A 86 -15.90 -0.97 2.06
C PHE A 86 -15.42 -2.43 2.17
N SER A 87 -14.19 -2.73 1.73
CA SER A 87 -13.58 -4.05 1.96
C SER A 87 -13.15 -4.23 3.41
N TYR A 88 -13.05 -5.47 3.87
CA TYR A 88 -12.49 -5.81 5.18
C TYR A 88 -10.95 -5.76 5.15
N PRO A 89 -10.29 -5.03 6.06
CA PRO A 89 -8.87 -4.73 5.94
C PRO A 89 -7.93 -5.88 6.32
N ALA A 90 -8.37 -6.84 7.16
CA ALA A 90 -7.48 -7.84 7.75
C ALA A 90 -7.21 -9.07 6.88
N THR A 91 -7.37 -8.93 5.56
CA THR A 91 -7.07 -10.00 4.58
C THR A 91 -5.57 -10.25 4.49
N LEU A 92 -4.77 -9.16 4.50
CA LEU A 92 -3.33 -9.21 4.26
C LEU A 92 -2.49 -8.66 5.42
N SER A 93 -3.03 -7.71 6.20
CA SER A 93 -2.36 -7.12 7.35
C SER A 93 -3.34 -6.70 8.44
N TYR A 94 -2.88 -6.64 9.69
CA TYR A 94 -3.63 -6.21 10.87
C TYR A 94 -3.24 -4.79 11.32
N ASP A 95 -2.43 -4.08 10.54
CA ASP A 95 -1.88 -2.77 10.89
C ASP A 95 -2.95 -1.73 11.23
N ILE A 96 -4.11 -1.77 10.57
CA ILE A 96 -5.19 -0.83 10.87
C ILE A 96 -5.68 -0.94 12.32
N PHE A 97 -5.73 -2.15 12.89
CA PHE A 97 -6.10 -2.34 14.29
C PHE A 97 -5.00 -1.81 15.23
N ASN A 98 -3.74 -1.95 14.83
CA ASN A 98 -2.62 -1.33 15.54
C ASN A 98 -2.70 0.21 15.48
N TYR A 99 -3.11 0.81 14.36
CA TYR A 99 -3.33 2.26 14.28
C TYR A 99 -4.47 2.72 15.19
N ILE A 100 -5.59 2.00 15.18
CA ILE A 100 -6.78 2.32 15.99
C ILE A 100 -6.45 2.24 17.48
N THR A 101 -5.79 1.17 17.92
CA THR A 101 -5.39 1.01 19.33
C THR A 101 -4.33 2.02 19.74
N THR A 102 -3.32 2.28 18.91
CA THR A 102 -2.32 3.34 19.18
C THR A 102 -2.99 4.71 19.34
N ALA A 103 -3.93 5.05 18.47
CA ALA A 103 -4.68 6.30 18.57
C ALA A 103 -5.54 6.33 19.83
N LYS A 104 -6.15 5.20 20.23
CA LYS A 104 -6.94 5.11 21.46
C LYS A 104 -6.08 5.28 22.71
N VAL A 105 -4.89 4.66 22.79
CA VAL A 105 -3.89 4.92 23.85
C VAL A 105 -3.59 6.42 23.94
N THR A 106 -3.38 7.07 22.80
CA THR A 106 -2.98 8.49 22.76
C THR A 106 -4.13 9.45 23.11
N PHE A 107 -5.32 9.27 22.55
CA PHE A 107 -6.37 10.29 22.57
C PHE A 107 -7.53 9.97 23.52
N HIS A 108 -7.79 8.70 23.79
CA HIS A 108 -8.81 8.29 24.75
C HIS A 108 -8.21 8.11 26.14
N TYR A 109 -7.12 7.35 26.25
CA TYR A 109 -6.43 7.13 27.52
C TYR A 109 -5.46 8.26 27.88
N GLN A 110 -5.14 9.16 26.93
CA GLN A 110 -4.22 10.29 27.14
C GLN A 110 -2.81 9.87 27.56
N GLU A 111 -2.40 8.67 27.16
CA GLU A 111 -1.12 8.08 27.50
C GLU A 111 -0.11 8.22 26.35
N ASN A 112 1.18 8.12 26.67
CA ASN A 112 2.23 8.15 25.66
C ASN A 112 2.39 6.78 24.99
N PRO A 113 2.01 6.63 23.69
CA PRO A 113 2.05 5.34 23.01
C PRO A 113 3.49 4.86 22.69
N TYR A 114 4.51 5.69 22.94
CA TYR A 114 5.92 5.30 22.83
C TYR A 114 6.47 4.63 24.09
N ILE A 115 5.69 4.59 25.17
CA ILE A 115 6.09 4.01 26.46
C ILE A 115 5.04 3.02 26.96
N VAL A 116 3.75 3.33 26.76
CA VAL A 116 2.62 2.50 27.21
C VAL A 116 2.14 1.59 26.09
N PHE A 117 2.00 0.29 26.39
CA PHE A 117 1.49 -0.70 25.45
C PHE A 117 -0.05 -0.74 25.43
N PRO A 118 -0.69 -0.97 24.26
CA PRO A 118 -2.13 -1.21 24.21
C PRO A 118 -2.62 -2.35 25.12
N ILE A 119 -1.82 -3.41 25.33
CA ILE A 119 -2.20 -4.57 26.16
C ILE A 119 -2.35 -4.25 27.66
N GLU A 120 -1.81 -3.12 28.13
CA GLU A 120 -1.94 -2.69 29.53
C GLU A 120 -3.38 -2.30 29.87
N PHE A 121 -4.20 -1.97 28.87
CA PHE A 121 -5.62 -1.66 29.02
C PHE A 121 -6.46 -2.95 28.94
N VAL A 122 -6.31 -3.85 29.92
CA VAL A 122 -6.88 -5.22 29.92
C VAL A 122 -8.40 -5.32 29.71
N ASN A 123 -9.14 -4.27 30.06
CA ASN A 123 -10.60 -4.22 29.90
C ASN A 123 -11.05 -3.61 28.56
N ASP A 124 -10.11 -3.17 27.71
CA ASP A 124 -10.44 -2.61 26.40
C ASP A 124 -10.72 -3.74 25.40
N PRO A 125 -11.94 -3.82 24.81
CA PRO A 125 -12.25 -4.87 23.85
C PRO A 125 -11.39 -4.83 22.58
N TYR A 126 -10.70 -3.73 22.29
CA TYR A 126 -9.90 -3.58 21.06
C TYR A 126 -8.62 -4.41 21.10
N ILE A 127 -8.15 -4.81 22.28
CA ILE A 127 -6.92 -5.62 22.41
C ILE A 127 -7.10 -7.03 21.84
N LEU A 128 -8.32 -7.56 21.83
CA LEU A 128 -8.62 -8.96 21.50
C LEU A 128 -8.30 -9.33 20.04
N PHE A 129 -8.31 -8.35 19.14
CA PHE A 129 -8.03 -8.53 17.70
C PHE A 129 -6.82 -7.71 17.24
N THR A 130 -6.09 -7.08 18.17
CA THR A 130 -4.89 -6.28 17.87
C THR A 130 -3.64 -7.16 17.98
N ARG A 131 -3.06 -7.52 16.84
CA ARG A 131 -1.92 -8.48 16.78
C ARG A 131 -0.62 -7.96 17.41
N ALA A 132 -0.43 -6.64 17.52
CA ALA A 132 0.76 -6.04 18.11
C ALA A 132 0.44 -5.25 19.40
N ALA A 133 -0.54 -5.70 20.19
CA ALA A 133 -0.95 -5.02 21.42
C ALA A 133 0.17 -4.92 22.48
N ASN A 134 1.19 -5.79 22.40
CA ASN A 134 2.36 -5.81 23.27
C ASN A 134 3.56 -5.01 22.72
N LYS A 135 3.36 -4.17 21.70
CA LYS A 135 4.39 -3.29 21.13
C LYS A 135 4.01 -1.83 21.34
N THR A 136 5.01 -0.98 21.56
CA THR A 136 4.83 0.49 21.49
C THR A 136 4.64 0.94 20.05
N ALA A 137 4.22 2.19 19.87
CA ALA A 137 4.03 2.78 18.56
C ALA A 137 5.30 2.66 17.69
N LEU A 138 5.16 1.96 16.56
CA LEU A 138 6.21 1.80 15.55
C LEU A 138 6.20 2.92 14.49
N TYR A 139 5.32 3.90 14.68
CA TYR A 139 5.03 4.97 13.73
C TYR A 139 5.53 6.30 14.25
N GLY A 140 5.91 7.20 13.34
CA GLY A 140 6.41 8.51 13.72
C GLY A 140 5.31 9.42 14.30
N PRO A 141 5.70 10.46 15.05
CA PRO A 141 4.77 11.27 15.84
C PRO A 141 3.75 12.03 14.99
N PHE A 142 4.09 12.36 13.74
CA PHE A 142 3.15 13.03 12.86
C PHE A 142 2.02 12.11 12.39
N TRP A 143 2.28 10.81 12.22
CA TRP A 143 1.21 9.84 11.98
C TRP A 143 0.26 9.73 13.17
N ILE A 144 0.80 9.67 14.39
CA ILE A 144 0.00 9.61 15.62
C ILE A 144 -0.89 10.85 15.70
N LEU A 145 -0.34 12.05 15.49
CA LEU A 145 -1.12 13.29 15.48
C LEU A 145 -2.24 13.27 14.42
N LEU A 146 -1.92 12.85 13.19
CA LEU A 146 -2.91 12.76 12.11
C LEU A 146 -4.02 11.73 12.41
N SER A 147 -3.70 10.66 13.14
CA SER A 147 -4.67 9.62 13.52
C SER A 147 -5.75 10.11 14.49
N ALA A 148 -5.59 11.30 15.10
CA ALA A 148 -6.65 11.97 15.85
C ALA A 148 -7.91 12.17 15.01
N VAL A 149 -7.75 12.55 13.74
CA VAL A 149 -8.87 12.85 12.83
C VAL A 149 -9.80 11.63 12.68
N PRO A 150 -9.32 10.46 12.20
CA PRO A 150 -10.20 9.30 12.10
C PRO A 150 -10.60 8.72 13.46
N HIS A 151 -9.80 8.89 14.53
CA HIS A 151 -10.18 8.47 15.87
C HIS A 151 -11.43 9.20 16.37
N PHE A 152 -11.44 10.53 16.35
CA PHE A 152 -12.59 11.32 16.81
C PHE A 152 -13.79 11.21 15.86
N ALA A 153 -13.55 11.11 14.54
CA ALA A 153 -14.62 10.85 13.58
C ALA A 153 -15.33 9.50 13.80
N GLY A 154 -14.67 8.56 14.49
CA GLY A 154 -15.24 7.27 14.87
C GLY A 154 -16.28 7.33 16.00
N LEU A 155 -16.42 8.47 16.70
CA LEU A 155 -17.43 8.70 17.74
C LEU A 155 -17.48 7.58 18.81
N SER A 156 -16.31 7.05 19.19
CA SER A 156 -16.16 5.90 20.11
C SER A 156 -16.82 4.59 19.66
N ASN A 157 -17.36 4.53 18.44
CA ASN A 157 -17.87 3.31 17.84
C ASN A 157 -16.76 2.65 17.02
N PHE A 158 -16.54 1.35 17.22
CA PHE A 158 -15.45 0.63 16.56
C PHE A 158 -15.61 0.60 15.02
N VAL A 159 -16.80 0.28 14.52
CA VAL A 159 -17.06 0.13 13.08
C VAL A 159 -16.90 1.48 12.39
N LEU A 160 -17.44 2.55 12.98
CA LEU A 160 -17.24 3.91 12.48
C LEU A 160 -15.76 4.26 12.51
N THR A 161 -15.05 4.04 13.62
CA THR A 161 -13.60 4.28 13.73
C THR A 161 -12.83 3.55 12.64
N LEU A 162 -13.12 2.27 12.41
CA LEU A 162 -12.46 1.46 11.39
C LEU A 162 -12.64 2.07 10.00
N PHE A 163 -13.87 2.38 9.60
CA PHE A 163 -14.14 2.98 8.29
C PHE A 163 -13.69 4.44 8.19
N SER A 164 -13.61 5.19 9.30
CA SER A 164 -13.00 6.52 9.34
C SER A 164 -11.50 6.45 9.06
N PHE A 165 -10.76 5.48 9.62
CA PHE A 165 -9.35 5.25 9.28
C PHE A 165 -9.18 4.86 7.80
N LYS A 166 -10.03 3.96 7.28
CA LYS A 166 -10.01 3.60 5.86
C LYS A 166 -10.28 4.79 4.95
N ALA A 167 -11.30 5.60 5.27
CA ALA A 167 -11.65 6.80 4.52
C ALA A 167 -10.51 7.83 4.57
N PHE A 168 -9.89 8.03 5.73
CA PHE A 168 -8.76 8.95 5.89
C PHE A 168 -7.59 8.56 4.99
N ILE A 169 -7.22 7.28 4.97
CA ILE A 169 -6.15 6.77 4.10
C ILE A 169 -6.54 6.85 2.62
N ALA A 170 -7.79 6.57 2.28
CA ALA A 170 -8.31 6.75 0.93
C ALA A 170 -8.24 8.22 0.45
N LEU A 171 -8.43 9.19 1.34
CA LEU A 171 -8.25 10.61 1.01
C LEU A 171 -6.79 10.93 0.65
N PHE A 172 -5.82 10.41 1.40
CA PHE A 172 -4.39 10.58 1.06
C PHE A 172 -3.99 9.84 -0.22
N TYR A 173 -4.64 8.72 -0.51
CA TYR A 173 -4.51 8.04 -1.79
C TYR A 173 -4.99 8.92 -2.95
N ILE A 174 -6.20 9.47 -2.87
CA ILE A 174 -6.71 10.40 -3.89
C ILE A 174 -5.84 11.66 -4.00
N GLY A 175 -5.36 12.20 -2.87
CA GLY A 175 -4.43 13.31 -2.83
C GLY A 175 -3.10 12.99 -3.53
N THR A 176 -2.57 11.78 -3.33
CA THR A 176 -1.36 11.29 -4.00
C THR A 176 -1.57 11.20 -5.51
N VAL A 177 -2.68 10.60 -5.94
CA VAL A 177 -3.06 10.52 -7.36
C VAL A 177 -3.20 11.91 -7.98
N TYR A 178 -3.81 12.86 -7.27
CA TYR A 178 -3.94 14.24 -7.70
C TYR A 178 -2.57 14.93 -7.86
N LEU A 179 -1.64 14.74 -6.92
CA LEU A 179 -0.29 15.27 -7.02
C LEU A 179 0.47 14.67 -8.21
N LEU A 180 0.37 13.35 -8.40
CA LEU A 180 0.95 12.69 -9.58
C LEU A 180 0.38 13.30 -10.87
N GLN A 181 -0.94 13.49 -10.95
CA GLN A 181 -1.59 14.13 -12.10
C GLN A 181 -1.06 15.55 -12.35
N LYS A 182 -0.80 16.32 -11.29
CA LYS A 182 -0.26 17.70 -11.40
C LYS A 182 1.19 17.73 -11.88
N ILE A 183 1.98 16.71 -11.56
CA ILE A 183 3.37 16.60 -11.99
C ILE A 183 3.47 16.01 -13.41
N ASP A 184 2.89 14.83 -13.62
CA ASP A 184 2.80 14.15 -14.91
C ASP A 184 1.53 13.29 -14.97
N ARG A 185 0.60 13.71 -15.83
CA ARG A 185 -0.67 13.00 -16.05
C ARG A 185 -0.48 11.53 -16.46
N ASN A 186 0.61 11.19 -17.14
CA ASN A 186 0.89 9.83 -17.59
C ASN A 186 1.31 8.89 -16.45
N ALA A 187 1.75 9.45 -15.32
CA ALA A 187 2.13 8.69 -14.13
C ALA A 187 0.93 8.02 -13.44
N VAL A 188 -0.26 8.64 -13.56
CA VAL A 188 -1.48 8.26 -12.86
C VAL A 188 -1.88 6.81 -13.14
N LEU A 189 -1.90 6.40 -14.42
CA LEU A 189 -2.36 5.05 -14.79
C LEU A 189 -1.50 3.96 -14.16
N PHE A 190 -0.18 4.13 -14.22
CA PHE A 190 0.77 3.15 -13.69
C PHE A 190 0.61 3.00 -12.17
N PHE A 191 0.45 4.09 -11.43
CA PHE A 191 0.42 4.05 -9.98
C PHE A 191 -0.99 3.76 -9.43
N ALA A 192 -1.99 4.53 -9.86
CA ALA A 192 -3.34 4.55 -9.27
C ALA A 192 -4.20 3.32 -9.63
N LEU A 193 -3.74 2.46 -10.52
CA LEU A 193 -4.46 1.23 -10.88
C LEU A 193 -3.58 -0.02 -10.74
N ASN A 194 -2.35 0.12 -10.24
CA ASN A 194 -1.51 -1.03 -9.90
C ASN A 194 -2.21 -1.82 -8.76
N PRO A 195 -2.54 -3.12 -8.97
CA PRO A 195 -3.25 -3.92 -7.99
C PRO A 195 -2.58 -3.96 -6.61
N LEU A 196 -1.24 -3.95 -6.54
CA LEU A 196 -0.52 -3.89 -5.26
C LEU A 196 -0.82 -2.57 -4.55
N VAL A 197 -0.70 -1.44 -5.25
CA VAL A 197 -0.91 -0.11 -4.65
C VAL A 197 -2.34 0.01 -4.11
N ILE A 198 -3.34 -0.35 -4.90
CA ILE A 198 -4.75 -0.21 -4.49
C ILE A 198 -5.13 -1.20 -3.40
N ILE A 199 -4.63 -2.45 -3.41
CA ILE A 199 -4.96 -3.42 -2.35
C ILE A 199 -4.27 -3.01 -1.04
N GLU A 200 -2.98 -2.74 -1.06
CA GLU A 200 -2.24 -2.40 0.16
C GLU A 200 -2.68 -1.05 0.76
N THR A 201 -3.12 -0.12 -0.09
CA THR A 201 -3.58 1.19 0.37
C THR A 201 -5.05 1.22 0.77
N LEU A 202 -5.95 0.62 -0.03
CA LEU A 202 -7.40 0.78 0.15
C LEU A 202 -8.05 -0.43 0.85
N VAL A 203 -7.48 -1.62 0.71
CA VAL A 203 -7.92 -2.79 1.49
C VAL A 203 -7.22 -2.80 2.84
N SER A 204 -5.90 -3.04 2.86
CA SER A 204 -5.09 -3.15 4.09
C SER A 204 -5.00 -1.83 4.86
N ALA A 205 -5.27 -0.70 4.20
CA ALA A 205 -5.27 0.62 4.80
C ALA A 205 -3.91 0.98 5.42
N HIS A 206 -2.82 0.75 4.70
CA HIS A 206 -1.48 1.12 5.15
C HIS A 206 -1.25 2.64 5.08
N ASN A 207 -0.66 3.20 6.14
CA ASN A 207 -0.35 4.62 6.21
C ASN A 207 0.84 5.05 5.32
N ASP A 208 1.47 4.12 4.60
CA ASP A 208 2.54 4.37 3.65
C ASP A 208 2.15 5.39 2.57
N ILE A 209 0.89 5.38 2.14
CA ILE A 209 0.40 6.38 1.18
C ILE A 209 0.39 7.80 1.76
N VAL A 210 0.18 7.95 3.08
CA VAL A 210 0.18 9.24 3.77
C VAL A 210 1.61 9.77 3.78
N MET A 211 2.58 8.92 4.12
CA MET A 211 4.01 9.24 4.04
C MET A 211 4.38 9.70 2.61
N ILE A 212 3.95 8.97 1.59
CA ILE A 212 4.26 9.26 0.19
C ILE A 212 3.57 10.52 -0.33
N PHE A 213 2.34 10.81 0.11
CA PHE A 213 1.67 12.07 -0.17
C PHE A 213 2.53 13.25 0.25
N PHE A 214 3.01 13.27 1.50
CA PHE A 214 3.87 14.34 2.01
C PHE A 214 5.24 14.40 1.31
N ALA A 215 5.81 13.25 0.96
CA ALA A 215 7.05 13.21 0.18
C ALA A 215 6.85 13.85 -1.21
N LEU A 216 5.81 13.47 -1.95
CA LEU A 216 5.50 14.06 -3.25
C LEU A 216 5.14 15.54 -3.15
N LEU A 217 4.44 15.94 -2.08
CA LEU A 217 4.11 17.33 -1.80
C LEU A 217 5.39 18.18 -1.62
N ALA A 218 6.41 17.62 -0.95
CA ALA A 218 7.72 18.25 -0.85
C ALA A 218 8.34 18.47 -2.23
N PHE A 219 8.46 17.42 -3.07
CA PHE A 219 9.03 17.55 -4.41
C PHE A 219 8.22 18.47 -5.32
N TYR A 220 6.88 18.49 -5.21
CA TYR A 220 6.01 19.38 -5.99
C TYR A 220 6.27 20.86 -5.67
N PHE A 221 6.46 21.22 -4.40
CA PHE A 221 6.65 22.60 -3.98
C PHE A 221 8.12 23.05 -3.91
N ILE A 222 9.08 22.19 -4.21
CA ILE A 222 10.52 22.44 -3.97
C ILE A 222 11.07 23.69 -4.68
N LYS A 223 10.44 24.11 -5.78
CA LYS A 223 10.83 25.32 -6.55
C LYS A 223 9.93 26.53 -6.32
N THR A 224 8.74 26.35 -5.76
CA THR A 224 7.72 27.40 -5.67
C THR A 224 7.45 27.85 -4.24
N LYS A 225 7.36 26.92 -3.27
CA LYS A 225 7.09 27.19 -1.86
C LYS A 225 8.10 26.45 -0.97
N LYS A 226 9.36 26.90 -0.95
CA LYS A 226 10.48 26.21 -0.30
C LYS A 226 10.22 25.83 1.16
N LEU A 227 9.69 26.76 1.97
CA LEU A 227 9.42 26.50 3.38
C LEU A 227 8.36 25.40 3.55
N PHE A 228 7.26 25.46 2.79
CA PHE A 228 6.23 24.43 2.79
C PHE A 228 6.76 23.08 2.30
N SER A 229 7.64 23.09 1.29
CA SER A 229 8.30 21.90 0.78
C SER A 229 9.18 21.22 1.84
N ILE A 230 9.93 22.00 2.63
CA ILE A 230 10.74 21.49 3.75
C ILE A 230 9.83 20.87 4.83
N PHE A 231 8.77 21.57 5.25
CA PHE A 231 7.82 21.04 6.23
C PHE A 231 7.13 19.77 5.75
N ALA A 232 6.78 19.69 4.46
CA ALA A 232 6.21 18.47 3.89
C ALA A 232 7.19 17.30 3.95
N LEU A 233 8.49 17.51 3.66
CA LEU A 233 9.50 16.46 3.78
C LEU A 233 9.68 16.01 5.23
N ILE A 234 9.78 16.96 6.16
CA ILE A 234 9.87 16.66 7.60
C ILE A 234 8.63 15.87 8.05
N GLY A 235 7.43 16.30 7.65
CA GLY A 235 6.19 15.57 7.93
C GLY A 235 6.22 14.14 7.41
N SER A 236 6.72 13.92 6.19
CA SER A 236 6.89 12.58 5.64
C SER A 236 7.81 11.72 6.52
N ILE A 237 8.97 12.25 6.91
CA ILE A 237 9.94 11.55 7.78
C ILE A 237 9.32 11.25 9.16
N LEU A 238 8.54 12.18 9.70
CA LEU A 238 7.83 12.03 10.98
C LEU A 238 6.57 11.17 10.90
N ILE A 239 6.16 10.68 9.72
CA ILE A 239 5.18 9.59 9.58
C ILE A 239 5.92 8.26 9.62
N LYS A 240 6.96 8.11 8.79
CA LYS A 240 7.88 6.98 8.78
C LYS A 240 9.27 7.44 8.37
N VAL A 241 10.26 7.02 9.14
CA VAL A 241 11.67 7.43 8.98
C VAL A 241 12.24 7.06 7.60
N GLY A 242 11.65 6.09 6.88
CA GLY A 242 12.14 5.63 5.58
C GLY A 242 12.38 6.75 4.55
N THR A 243 11.60 7.83 4.55
CA THR A 243 11.80 8.94 3.60
C THR A 243 12.97 9.87 3.94
N ILE A 244 13.69 9.65 5.05
CA ILE A 244 14.96 10.36 5.33
C ILE A 244 15.99 10.11 4.22
N PHE A 245 15.93 8.95 3.56
CA PHE A 245 16.80 8.63 2.43
C PHE A 245 16.52 9.48 1.18
N LEU A 246 15.40 10.20 1.12
CA LEU A 246 15.13 11.18 0.07
C LEU A 246 15.84 12.52 0.31
N VAL A 247 16.37 12.79 1.51
CA VAL A 247 17.03 14.06 1.85
C VAL A 247 18.18 14.40 0.89
N PRO A 248 19.12 13.49 0.54
CA PRO A 248 20.16 13.79 -0.44
C PRO A 248 19.58 14.19 -1.80
N VAL A 249 18.59 13.47 -2.31
CA VAL A 249 17.93 13.76 -3.59
C VAL A 249 17.23 15.13 -3.52
N TYR A 250 16.54 15.40 -2.43
CA TYR A 250 15.86 16.66 -2.17
C TYR A 250 16.85 17.83 -2.13
N LEU A 251 17.95 17.73 -1.38
CA LEU A 251 18.98 18.78 -1.28
C LEU A 251 19.65 19.04 -2.62
N LEU A 252 20.05 17.98 -3.34
CA LEU A 252 20.62 18.11 -4.68
C LEU A 252 19.65 18.76 -5.67
N THR A 253 18.36 18.45 -5.55
CA THR A 253 17.32 19.09 -6.35
C THR A 253 17.15 20.55 -5.96
N LEU A 254 17.07 20.87 -4.67
CA LEU A 254 16.95 22.23 -4.14
C LEU A 254 18.10 23.12 -4.62
N LEU A 255 19.34 22.62 -4.53
CA LEU A 255 20.58 23.25 -5.01
C LEU A 255 20.73 23.26 -6.54
N ASN A 256 19.72 22.83 -7.29
CA ASN A 256 19.71 22.79 -8.76
C ASN A 256 20.79 21.88 -9.38
N LYS A 257 21.38 20.97 -8.62
CA LYS A 257 22.37 19.98 -9.10
C LYS A 257 21.70 18.81 -9.82
N VAL A 258 20.45 18.49 -9.49
CA VAL A 258 19.62 17.48 -10.14
C VAL A 258 18.29 18.12 -10.57
N LYS A 259 17.83 17.83 -11.79
CA LYS A 259 16.61 18.41 -12.39
C LYS A 259 15.92 17.40 -13.31
N GLY A 260 14.66 17.67 -13.64
CA GLY A 260 13.88 16.85 -14.58
C GLY A 260 13.73 15.40 -14.12
N GLU A 261 13.75 14.46 -15.06
CA GLU A 261 13.57 13.03 -14.77
C GLU A 261 14.60 12.44 -13.79
N LYS A 262 15.81 13.00 -13.74
CA LYS A 262 16.88 12.52 -12.85
C LYS A 262 16.48 12.59 -11.37
N VAL A 263 15.66 13.57 -10.99
CA VAL A 263 15.12 13.69 -9.62
C VAL A 263 14.34 12.43 -9.26
N TYR A 264 13.42 12.02 -10.14
CA TYR A 264 12.56 10.86 -9.91
C TYR A 264 13.30 9.54 -10.05
N ILE A 265 14.32 9.46 -10.91
CA ILE A 265 15.24 8.30 -10.98
C ILE A 265 15.95 8.12 -9.64
N TYR A 266 16.58 9.16 -9.09
CA TYR A 266 17.31 9.04 -7.82
C TYR A 266 16.37 8.80 -6.63
N ALA A 267 15.18 9.41 -6.63
CA ALA A 267 14.17 9.12 -5.61
C ALA A 267 13.68 7.66 -5.68
N THR A 268 13.48 7.12 -6.89
CA THR A 268 13.13 5.71 -7.09
C THR A 268 14.22 4.79 -6.57
N ILE A 269 15.48 5.03 -6.94
CA ILE A 269 16.63 4.24 -6.47
C ILE A 269 16.74 4.30 -4.95
N SER A 270 16.65 5.49 -4.38
CA SER A 270 16.67 5.69 -2.93
C SER A 270 15.57 4.87 -2.24
N MET A 271 14.32 4.95 -2.72
CA MET A 271 13.22 4.27 -2.06
C MET A 271 13.21 2.76 -2.29
N PHE A 272 13.69 2.32 -3.44
CA PHE A 272 13.92 0.89 -3.70
C PHE A 272 15.04 0.34 -2.81
N PHE A 273 16.09 1.12 -2.58
CA PHE A 273 17.16 0.75 -1.64
C PHE A 273 16.63 0.58 -0.21
N VAL A 274 15.83 1.52 0.31
CA VAL A 274 15.22 1.36 1.65
C VAL A 274 14.30 0.14 1.70
N PHE A 275 13.54 -0.11 0.64
CA PHE A 275 12.73 -1.32 0.52
C PHE A 275 13.58 -2.60 0.63
N LEU A 276 14.75 -2.67 -0.02
CA LEU A 276 15.67 -3.81 0.10
C LEU A 276 16.32 -3.94 1.49
N LEU A 277 16.47 -2.83 2.22
CA LEU A 277 17.00 -2.82 3.59
C LEU A 277 15.94 -3.18 4.65
N SER A 278 14.65 -3.18 4.32
CA SER A 278 13.58 -3.46 5.28
C SER A 278 13.70 -4.80 6.04
N PRO A 279 14.27 -5.89 5.46
CA PRO A 279 14.53 -7.13 6.21
C PRO A 279 15.54 -7.00 7.35
N LEU A 280 16.39 -5.96 7.36
CA LEU A 280 17.31 -5.73 8.48
C LEU A 280 16.59 -5.42 9.79
N ARG A 281 15.32 -4.97 9.70
CA ARG A 281 14.48 -4.67 10.85
C ARG A 281 13.58 -5.83 11.23
N GLU A 282 12.79 -6.34 10.28
CA GLU A 282 11.86 -7.45 10.50
C GLU A 282 11.81 -8.34 9.26
N GLU A 283 11.10 -7.92 8.21
CA GLU A 283 11.02 -8.61 6.94
C GLU A 283 10.72 -7.64 5.79
N LEU A 284 10.86 -8.12 4.56
CA LEU A 284 10.40 -7.38 3.39
C LEU A 284 8.87 -7.44 3.36
N TYR A 285 8.20 -6.29 3.33
CA TYR A 285 6.75 -6.20 3.23
C TYR A 285 6.30 -5.65 1.86
N PRO A 286 5.24 -6.23 1.22
CA PRO A 286 4.77 -5.78 -0.09
C PRO A 286 4.38 -4.29 -0.15
N TRP A 287 3.76 -3.74 0.89
CA TRP A 287 3.31 -2.34 0.91
C TRP A 287 4.45 -1.32 0.85
N TYR A 288 5.68 -1.68 1.24
CA TYR A 288 6.84 -0.80 1.06
C TYR A 288 7.17 -0.55 -0.43
N ALA A 289 6.63 -1.35 -1.35
CA ALA A 289 6.76 -1.10 -2.78
C ALA A 289 6.04 0.17 -3.25
N ILE A 290 5.02 0.64 -2.52
CA ILE A 290 4.35 1.92 -2.79
C ILE A 290 5.38 3.06 -2.87
N TRP A 291 6.46 2.98 -2.08
CA TRP A 291 7.45 4.04 -1.97
C TRP A 291 8.18 4.31 -3.28
N PHE A 292 8.75 3.27 -3.91
CA PHE A 292 9.45 3.44 -5.17
C PHE A 292 8.49 3.47 -6.37
N LEU A 293 7.34 2.80 -6.29
CA LEU A 293 6.32 2.83 -7.35
C LEU A 293 5.75 4.23 -7.57
N ALA A 294 5.65 5.05 -6.52
CA ALA A 294 5.22 6.44 -6.64
C ALA A 294 6.20 7.26 -7.48
N PHE A 295 7.50 7.21 -7.19
CA PHE A 295 8.50 7.98 -7.92
C PHE A 295 8.77 7.45 -9.32
N VAL A 296 8.77 6.12 -9.51
CA VAL A 296 9.02 5.52 -10.83
C VAL A 296 7.90 5.86 -11.83
N SER A 297 6.68 6.09 -11.32
CA SER A 297 5.54 6.50 -12.13
C SER A 297 5.80 7.82 -12.88
N LEU A 298 6.58 8.73 -12.26
CA LEU A 298 6.94 10.06 -12.77
C LEU A 298 8.13 10.04 -13.75
N ILE A 299 8.70 8.87 -14.05
CA ILE A 299 9.79 8.77 -15.03
C ILE A 299 9.18 8.54 -16.43
N PRO A 300 9.37 9.48 -17.38
CA PRO A 300 8.77 9.39 -18.71
C PRO A 300 9.44 8.33 -19.58
N GLY A 301 8.67 7.70 -20.48
CA GLY A 301 9.21 6.86 -21.57
C GLY A 301 9.91 5.55 -21.16
N ARG A 302 9.79 5.09 -19.91
CA ARG A 302 10.44 3.86 -19.39
C ARG A 302 9.49 2.66 -19.29
N GLU A 303 8.74 2.37 -20.34
CA GLU A 303 7.68 1.35 -20.33
C GLU A 303 8.17 -0.04 -19.91
N LYS A 304 9.31 -0.52 -20.44
CA LYS A 304 9.88 -1.82 -20.05
C LYS A 304 10.22 -1.91 -18.56
N MET A 305 10.70 -0.81 -17.97
CA MET A 305 11.00 -0.76 -16.53
C MET A 305 9.71 -0.77 -15.72
N LYS A 306 8.69 -0.01 -16.15
CA LYS A 306 7.37 -0.01 -15.52
C LYS A 306 6.76 -1.42 -15.58
N GLU A 307 6.80 -2.08 -16.73
CA GLU A 307 6.35 -3.47 -16.88
C GLU A 307 7.08 -4.42 -15.93
N LEU A 308 8.42 -4.36 -15.87
CA LEU A 308 9.20 -5.16 -14.92
C LEU A 308 8.70 -4.96 -13.48
N LEU A 309 8.38 -3.72 -13.10
CA LEU A 309 7.84 -3.40 -11.77
C LEU A 309 6.37 -3.80 -11.59
N ILE A 310 5.57 -3.91 -12.65
CA ILE A 310 4.23 -4.54 -12.60
C ILE A 310 4.39 -6.03 -12.27
N PHE A 311 5.30 -6.73 -12.95
CA PHE A 311 5.58 -8.14 -12.65
C PHE A 311 6.19 -8.33 -11.25
N PHE A 312 7.07 -7.42 -10.82
CA PHE A 312 7.55 -7.44 -9.44
C PHE A 312 6.43 -7.20 -8.42
N SER A 313 5.50 -6.28 -8.71
CA SER A 313 4.31 -6.04 -7.88
C SER A 313 3.42 -7.29 -7.81
N LEU A 314 3.27 -8.03 -8.92
CA LEU A 314 2.58 -9.32 -8.93
C LEU A 314 3.29 -10.30 -7.99
N GLY A 315 4.61 -10.46 -8.14
CA GLY A 315 5.41 -11.32 -7.27
C GLY A 315 5.25 -10.99 -5.80
N LEU A 316 5.27 -9.70 -5.44
CA LEU A 316 5.05 -9.23 -4.08
C LEU A 316 3.65 -9.62 -3.54
N MET A 317 2.61 -9.54 -4.35
CA MET A 317 1.26 -9.98 -3.96
C MET A 317 1.15 -11.51 -3.85
N LEU A 318 1.89 -12.26 -4.65
CA LEU A 318 1.95 -13.73 -4.53
C LEU A 318 2.66 -14.17 -3.24
N ARG A 319 3.44 -13.31 -2.57
CA ARG A 319 4.08 -13.63 -1.27
C ARG A 319 3.10 -13.90 -0.13
N TYR A 320 1.81 -13.59 -0.30
CA TYR A 320 0.79 -13.93 0.71
C TYR A 320 0.30 -15.38 0.59
N ILE A 321 0.46 -16.02 -0.58
CA ILE A 321 0.00 -17.39 -0.85
C ILE A 321 0.54 -18.42 0.16
N PRO A 322 1.84 -18.45 0.50
CA PRO A 322 2.37 -19.48 1.39
C PRO A 322 1.75 -19.43 2.79
N TYR A 323 1.46 -18.23 3.32
CA TYR A 323 0.77 -18.08 4.60
C TYR A 323 -0.72 -18.45 4.50
N MET A 324 -1.40 -18.06 3.42
CA MET A 324 -2.81 -18.45 3.23
C MET A 324 -2.97 -19.96 3.20
N TRP A 325 -2.05 -20.66 2.51
CA TRP A 325 -2.03 -22.11 2.41
C TRP A 325 -1.69 -22.80 3.74
N SER A 326 -0.54 -22.44 4.34
CA SER A 326 0.03 -23.19 5.47
C SER A 326 -0.35 -22.65 6.84
N GLY A 327 -0.67 -21.36 6.93
CA GLY A 327 -0.99 -20.67 8.17
C GLY A 327 0.09 -20.38 9.15
N ASN A 328 1.32 -20.70 8.80
CA ASN A 328 2.46 -20.43 9.65
C ASN A 328 3.53 -19.70 8.84
N TYR A 329 4.35 -18.91 9.53
CA TYR A 329 5.44 -18.14 8.92
C TYR A 329 6.78 -18.89 8.97
N PHE A 330 6.79 -20.16 9.38
CA PHE A 330 8.00 -20.95 9.66
C PHE A 330 8.24 -22.03 8.59
N GLY A 331 9.29 -22.84 8.77
CA GLY A 331 9.62 -23.94 7.86
C GLY A 331 9.96 -23.45 6.44
N ALA A 332 9.32 -24.03 5.42
CA ALA A 332 9.54 -23.67 4.03
C ALA A 332 8.87 -22.34 3.62
N THR A 333 7.94 -21.80 4.42
CA THR A 333 7.15 -20.61 4.08
C THR A 333 8.03 -19.41 3.69
N PRO A 334 9.08 -19.00 4.44
CA PRO A 334 9.94 -17.88 4.05
C PRO A 334 10.61 -18.05 2.69
N LEU A 335 11.09 -19.26 2.40
CA LEU A 335 11.74 -19.58 1.12
C LEU A 335 10.75 -19.46 -0.04
N VAL A 336 9.57 -20.08 0.08
CA VAL A 336 8.54 -20.05 -0.97
C VAL A 336 8.04 -18.63 -1.21
N ARG A 337 7.89 -17.81 -0.15
CA ARG A 337 7.55 -16.38 -0.28
C ARG A 337 8.58 -15.65 -1.13
N ASN A 338 9.87 -15.85 -0.86
CA ASN A 338 10.94 -15.19 -1.61
C ASN A 338 11.00 -15.66 -3.07
N LEU A 339 10.76 -16.95 -3.34
CA LEU A 339 10.68 -17.48 -4.70
C LEU A 339 9.51 -16.85 -5.48
N LEU A 340 8.31 -16.81 -4.90
CA LEU A 340 7.13 -16.21 -5.54
C LEU A 340 7.31 -14.72 -5.83
N MET A 341 8.14 -14.02 -5.03
CA MET A 341 8.50 -12.63 -5.28
C MET A 341 9.32 -12.44 -6.57
N VAL A 342 10.29 -13.32 -6.81
CA VAL A 342 11.28 -13.15 -7.90
C VAL A 342 10.89 -13.85 -9.20
N ILE A 343 10.05 -14.88 -9.15
CA ILE A 343 9.66 -15.64 -10.35
C ILE A 343 9.00 -14.74 -11.41
N PRO A 344 7.95 -13.94 -11.11
CA PRO A 344 7.30 -13.13 -12.14
C PRO A 344 8.23 -12.14 -12.88
N PRO A 345 9.07 -11.33 -12.22
CA PRO A 345 10.00 -10.45 -12.95
C PRO A 345 11.06 -11.23 -13.73
N ILE A 346 11.55 -12.38 -13.24
CA ILE A 346 12.48 -13.24 -13.99
C ILE A 346 11.83 -13.76 -15.27
N LEU A 347 10.59 -14.26 -15.21
CA LEU A 347 9.85 -14.72 -16.38
C LEU A 347 9.62 -13.58 -17.39
N TYR A 348 9.34 -12.36 -16.91
CA TYR A 348 9.25 -11.20 -17.79
C TYR A 348 10.58 -10.89 -18.49
N LEU A 349 11.70 -10.86 -17.77
CA LEU A 349 13.03 -10.64 -18.35
C LEU A 349 13.40 -11.73 -19.36
N PHE A 350 13.12 -12.99 -19.05
CA PHE A 350 13.30 -14.11 -19.97
C PHE A 350 12.45 -13.94 -21.25
N SER A 351 11.21 -13.48 -21.12
CA SER A 351 10.35 -13.20 -22.27
C SER A 351 10.89 -12.08 -23.17
N LEU A 352 11.55 -11.07 -22.60
CA LEU A 352 12.21 -10.00 -23.35
C LEU A 352 13.45 -10.51 -24.07
N TRP A 353 14.22 -11.39 -23.43
CA TRP A 353 15.39 -12.03 -24.01
C TRP A 353 15.01 -12.93 -25.20
N LEU A 354 13.99 -13.79 -25.06
CA LEU A 354 13.46 -14.60 -26.16
C LEU A 354 13.01 -13.74 -27.35
N LYS A 355 12.24 -12.67 -27.09
CA LYS A 355 11.80 -11.74 -28.16
C LYS A 355 12.96 -11.06 -28.88
N ARG A 356 14.12 -10.91 -28.24
CA ARG A 356 15.31 -10.33 -28.87
C ARG A 356 15.97 -11.36 -29.81
N ILE A 357 16.04 -12.63 -29.40
CA ILE A 357 16.61 -13.71 -30.20
C ILE A 357 15.78 -14.01 -31.45
N TYR A 358 14.45 -14.07 -31.33
CA TYR A 358 13.59 -14.38 -32.48
C TYR A 358 13.30 -13.18 -33.41
N ARG A 359 13.87 -12.01 -33.11
CA ARG A 359 13.79 -10.81 -33.97
C ARG A 359 15.12 -10.47 -34.65
N SER A 360 16.22 -11.12 -34.24
CA SER A 360 17.50 -11.18 -34.95
C SER A 360 17.51 -12.40 -35.85
#